data_AF-A0A0W0ZXC5-F1
#
_entry.id   AF-A0A0W0ZXC5-F1
#
_cell.length_a   1.000
_cell.length_b   1.000
_cell.length_c   1.000
_cell.angle_alpha   90.00
_cell.angle_beta   90.00
_cell.angle_gamma   90.00
#
_symmetry.space_group_name_H-M   'P 1'
#
loop_
_entity.id
_entity.type
_entity.pdbx_description
1 polymer ?
#
loop_
_entity_poly.entity_id
_entity_poly.type
_entity_poly.pdbx_seq_one_letter_code
_entity_poly.pdbx_strand_id
1 'polypeptide(L)'
;MNIKKIIGSRITQARKANGLTIKALAERTGLGAARIGNWEQGTRSPGAKEAMILSKELQVAASWLLCLTDDTRGERIINPKIIMVC
;
A
#
# COMPACT_ATOMS: atom_id res chain seq x y z
N MET A 1 -19.22 -2.80 -9.69
CA MET A 1 -18.20 -2.54 -8.65
C MET A 1 -16.96 -1.95 -9.30
N ASN A 2 -16.45 -0.78 -8.86
CA ASN A 2 -15.26 -0.17 -9.46
C ASN A 2 -14.01 -0.57 -8.67
N ILE A 3 -13.31 -1.60 -9.13
CA ILE A 3 -12.14 -2.18 -8.46
C ILE A 3 -11.06 -1.12 -8.13
N LYS A 4 -10.87 -0.13 -9.01
CA LYS A 4 -9.88 0.95 -8.81
C LYS A 4 -10.22 1.82 -7.60
N LYS A 5 -11.51 2.08 -7.37
CA LYS A 5 -11.99 2.82 -6.19
C LYS A 5 -11.77 2.02 -4.90
N ILE A 6 -11.91 0.69 -4.94
CA ILE A 6 -11.66 -0.17 -3.77
C ILE A 6 -10.17 -0.19 -3.45
N ILE A 7 -9.31 -0.39 -4.46
CA ILE A 7 -7.85 -0.31 -4.30
C ILE A 7 -7.45 1.04 -3.69
N GLY A 8 -7.97 2.15 -4.23
CA GLY A 8 -7.72 3.49 -3.70
C GLY A 8 -8.16 3.67 -2.26
N SER A 9 -9.33 3.12 -1.90
CA SER A 9 -9.82 3.11 -0.53
C SER A 9 -8.89 2.33 0.40
N ARG A 10 -8.40 1.15 -0.01
CA ARG A 10 -7.46 0.32 0.79
C ARG A 10 -6.13 1.04 1.03
N ILE A 11 -5.58 1.70 0.00
CA ILE A 11 -4.37 2.54 0.13
C ILE A 11 -4.63 3.69 1.12
N THR A 12 -5.76 4.40 0.98
CA THR A 12 -6.13 5.51 1.86
C THR A 12 -6.25 5.06 3.31
N GLN A 13 -6.92 3.93 3.54
CA GLN A 13 -7.10 3.34 4.87
C GLN A 13 -5.75 2.98 5.51
N ALA A 14 -4.90 2.24 4.79
CA ALA A 14 -3.59 1.83 5.31
C ALA A 14 -2.68 3.05 5.57
N ARG A 15 -2.67 4.05 4.67
CA ARG A 15 -1.90 5.29 4.87
C ARG A 15 -2.35 6.04 6.13
N LYS A 16 -3.67 6.24 6.30
CA LYS A 16 -4.23 6.94 7.46
C LYS A 16 -3.99 6.17 8.76
N ALA A 17 -4.08 4.84 8.74
CA ALA A 17 -3.77 4.01 9.90
C ALA A 17 -2.31 4.14 10.37
N ASN A 18 -1.39 4.42 9.44
CA ASN A 18 0.02 4.72 9.74
C ASN A 18 0.28 6.20 10.07
N GLY A 19 -0.76 7.05 10.14
CA GLY A 19 -0.61 8.49 10.43
C GLY A 19 0.11 9.29 9.35
N LEU A 20 0.23 8.77 8.12
CA LEU A 20 1.00 9.40 7.05
C LEU A 20 0.14 10.36 6.23
N THR A 21 0.70 11.51 5.83
CA THR A 21 0.15 12.32 4.74
C THR A 21 0.55 11.71 3.38
N ILE A 22 -0.12 12.12 2.29
CA ILE A 22 0.30 11.69 0.93
C ILE A 22 1.74 12.12 0.65
N LYS A 23 2.13 13.33 1.07
CA LYS A 23 3.49 13.86 0.91
C LYS A 23 4.51 13.02 1.69
N ALA A 24 4.22 12.69 2.95
CA ALA A 24 5.09 11.84 3.75
C ALA A 24 5.23 10.44 3.15
N LEU A 25 4.14 9.83 2.68
CA LEU A 25 4.20 8.53 2.00
C LEU A 25 5.02 8.60 0.71
N ALA A 26 4.89 9.68 -0.07
CA ALA A 26 5.66 9.92 -1.27
C ALA A 26 7.17 9.98 -0.97
N GLU A 27 7.55 10.75 0.04
CA GLU A 27 8.95 10.90 0.47
C GLU A 27 9.56 9.56 0.90
N ARG A 28 8.81 8.73 1.64
CA ARG A 28 9.30 7.43 2.12
C ARG A 28 9.39 6.35 1.05
N THR A 29 8.49 6.40 0.06
CA THR A 29 8.42 5.38 -1.00
C THR A 29 9.18 5.76 -2.27
N GLY A 30 9.55 7.03 -2.42
CA GLY A 30 10.06 7.58 -3.67
C GLY A 30 9.01 7.67 -4.79
N LEU A 31 7.74 7.38 -4.50
CA LEU A 31 6.64 7.48 -5.46
C LEU A 31 6.12 8.93 -5.48
N GLY A 32 5.77 9.43 -6.67
CA GLY A 32 5.25 10.80 -6.78
C GLY A 32 3.92 10.98 -6.02
N ALA A 33 3.78 12.05 -5.24
CA ALA A 33 2.59 12.37 -4.47
C ALA A 33 1.31 12.42 -5.33
N ALA A 34 1.39 12.96 -6.55
CA ALA A 34 0.29 12.97 -7.51
C ALA A 34 -0.14 11.56 -7.94
N ARG A 35 0.81 10.61 -8.08
CA ARG A 35 0.50 9.22 -8.40
C ARG A 35 -0.28 8.56 -7.26
N ILE A 36 0.18 8.76 -6.03
CA ILE A 36 -0.51 8.26 -4.82
C ILE A 36 -1.92 8.85 -4.74
N GLY A 37 -2.08 10.16 -4.94
CA GLY A 37 -3.40 10.81 -4.96
C GLY A 37 -4.34 10.23 -6.03
N ASN A 38 -3.84 9.99 -7.25
CA ASN A 38 -4.60 9.36 -8.32
C ASN A 38 -5.05 7.92 -7.98
N TRP A 39 -4.21 7.16 -7.28
CA TRP A 39 -4.57 5.82 -6.80
C TRP A 39 -5.62 5.89 -5.71
N GLU A 40 -5.45 6.75 -4.70
CA GLU A 40 -6.42 6.93 -3.60
C GLU A 40 -7.79 7.37 -4.12
N GLN A 41 -7.81 8.22 -5.15
CA GLN A 41 -9.04 8.65 -5.82
C GLN A 41 -9.60 7.60 -6.80
N GLY A 42 -8.87 6.51 -7.09
CA GLY A 42 -9.25 5.47 -8.03
C GLY A 42 -9.30 5.90 -9.49
N THR A 43 -8.64 7.02 -9.85
CA THR A 43 -8.52 7.49 -11.25
C THR A 43 -7.48 6.66 -12.02
N ARG A 44 -6.53 6.07 -11.29
CA ARG A 44 -5.53 5.12 -11.76
C ARG A 44 -5.42 3.98 -10.75
N SER A 45 -4.67 2.93 -11.10
CA SER A 45 -4.28 1.87 -10.18
C SER A 45 -2.75 1.74 -10.15
N PRO A 46 -2.16 1.34 -9.01
CA PRO A 46 -0.75 0.96 -8.96
C PRO A 46 -0.52 -0.33 -9.75
N GLY A 47 0.68 -0.49 -10.31
CA GLY A 47 1.14 -1.78 -10.81
C GLY A 47 1.64 -2.67 -9.67
N ALA A 48 2.05 -3.89 -10.00
CA ALA A 48 2.57 -4.84 -9.03
C ALA A 48 3.82 -4.29 -8.30
N LYS A 49 4.72 -3.61 -9.02
CA LYS A 49 5.94 -3.02 -8.43
C LYS A 49 5.59 -1.94 -7.40
N GLU A 50 4.69 -1.02 -7.72
CA GLU A 50 4.24 0.02 -6.79
C GLU A 50 3.49 -0.56 -5.60
N ALA A 51 2.65 -1.58 -5.82
CA ALA A 51 1.94 -2.26 -4.74
C ALA A 51 2.92 -2.91 -3.74
N MET A 52 4.04 -3.49 -4.21
CA MET A 52 5.09 -4.03 -3.34
C MET A 52 5.82 -2.95 -2.53
N ILE A 53 6.05 -1.78 -3.12
CA ILE A 53 6.67 -0.65 -2.40
C ILE A 53 5.71 -0.13 -1.33
N LEU A 54 4.44 0.11 -1.69
CA LEU A 54 3.39 0.55 -0.77
C LEU A 54 3.17 -0.46 0.36
N SER A 55 3.15 -1.75 0.05
CA SER A 55 3.00 -2.83 1.04
C SER A 55 4.06 -2.77 2.15
N LYS A 56 5.33 -2.56 1.78
CA LYS A 56 6.43 -2.43 2.73
C LYS A 56 6.31 -1.21 3.62
N GLU A 57 5.97 -0.05 3.06
CA GLU A 57 5.87 1.18 3.85
C GLU A 57 4.60 1.21 4.70
N LEU A 58 3.47 0.79 4.15
CA LEU A 58 2.16 0.84 4.79
C LEU A 58 1.89 -0.35 5.72
N GLN A 59 2.83 -1.30 5.79
CA GLN A 59 2.70 -2.48 6.63
C GLN A 59 1.36 -3.19 6.39
N VAL A 60 1.07 -3.55 5.13
CA VAL A 60 -0.07 -4.39 4.68
C VAL A 60 0.35 -5.28 3.50
N ALA A 61 -0.37 -6.37 3.18
CA ALA A 61 -0.07 -7.21 2.02
C ALA A 61 -0.35 -6.49 0.68
N ALA A 62 0.45 -6.78 -0.35
CA ALA A 62 0.25 -6.20 -1.69
C ALA A 62 -1.00 -6.76 -2.37
N SER A 63 -1.29 -8.06 -2.18
CA SER A 63 -2.54 -8.69 -2.60
C SER A 63 -3.76 -8.04 -1.98
N TRP A 64 -3.67 -7.65 -0.71
CA TRP A 64 -4.75 -6.95 -0.05
C TRP A 64 -4.94 -5.58 -0.68
N LEU A 65 -3.87 -4.80 -0.91
CA LEU A 65 -3.99 -3.53 -1.63
C LEU A 65 -4.64 -3.70 -3.01
N LEU A 66 -4.29 -4.77 -3.73
CA LEU A 66 -4.79 -5.08 -5.07
C LEU A 66 -6.12 -5.85 -5.10
N CYS A 67 -6.78 -6.03 -3.94
CA CYS A 67 -8.07 -6.73 -3.84
C CYS A 67 -8.04 -8.20 -4.31
N LEU A 68 -6.90 -8.87 -4.17
CA LEU A 68 -6.72 -10.30 -4.44
C LEU A 68 -7.02 -11.17 -3.21
N THR A 69 -7.08 -10.57 -2.01
CA THR A 69 -7.48 -11.18 -0.76
C THR A 69 -8.14 -10.14 0.15
N ASP A 70 -8.94 -10.58 1.11
CA ASP A 70 -9.52 -9.73 2.15
C ASP A 70 -8.69 -9.72 3.44
N ASP A 71 -7.69 -10.59 3.57
CA ASP A 71 -6.75 -10.59 4.68
C ASP A 71 -5.69 -9.49 4.52
N THR A 72 -5.66 -8.52 5.44
CA THR A 72 -4.68 -7.43 5.47
C THR A 72 -3.23 -7.91 5.61
N ARG A 73 -3.04 -9.16 6.07
CA ARG A 73 -1.74 -9.80 6.25
C ARG A 73 -1.30 -10.70 5.10
N GLY A 74 -2.22 -11.25 4.30
CA GLY A 74 -1.95 -11.93 3.01
C GLY A 74 -0.59 -12.63 2.84
N GLU A 75 0.03 -12.54 1.65
CA GLU A 75 1.37 -13.08 1.34
C GLU A 75 2.53 -12.34 2.03
N ARG A 76 2.33 -11.67 3.19
CA ARG A 76 3.43 -10.97 3.85
C ARG A 76 4.59 -11.93 4.08
N ILE A 77 5.60 -11.78 3.23
CA ILE A 77 6.94 -12.26 3.49
C ILE A 77 7.48 -11.32 4.57
N ILE A 78 7.14 -11.61 5.82
CA ILE A 78 7.94 -11.17 6.97
C ILE A 78 9.36 -11.58 6.64
N ASN A 79 10.22 -10.59 6.35
CA ASN A 79 11.61 -10.85 6.06
C ASN A 79 12.17 -11.67 7.25
N PRO A 80 12.58 -12.94 7.08
CA PRO A 80 13.01 -13.78 8.20
C PRO A 80 14.27 -13.22 8.90
N LYS A 81 14.94 -12.22 8.31
CA LYS A 81 16.12 -11.57 8.86
C LYS A 81 15.88 -10.61 10.04
N ILE A 82 14.63 -10.37 10.46
CA ILE A 82 14.33 -9.48 11.61
C ILE A 82 14.00 -10.25 12.90
N ILE A 83 13.82 -11.58 12.85
CA ILE A 83 13.50 -12.40 14.05
C ILE A 83 14.78 -12.99 14.69
N MET A 84 15.93 -12.32 14.60
CA MET A 84 17.15 -12.77 15.25
C MET A 84 17.99 -11.61 15.78
N VAL A 85 17.39 -10.77 16.62
CA VAL A 85 18.08 -10.08 17.71
C VAL A 85 17.07 -9.83 18.84
N CYS A 86 17.06 -10.73 19.82
CA CYS A 86 16.86 -10.51 21.27
C CYS A 86 17.10 -11.86 21.96
#